data_AF-A0A962Y7S0-F1
#
_entry.id   AF-A0A962Y7S0-F1
#
_cell.length_a   1.000
_cell.length_b   1.000
_cell.length_c   1.000
_cell.angle_alpha   90.00
_cell.angle_beta   90.00
_cell.angle_gamma   90.00
#
_symmetry.space_group_name_H-M   'P 1'
#
loop_
_entity.id
_entity.type
_entity.pdbx_description
1 polymer ?
#
loop_
_entity_poly.entity_id
_entity_poly.type
_entity_poly.pdbx_seq_one_letter_code
_entity_poly.pdbx_strand_id
1 'polypeptide(L)'
;MAFIKLTDLDLAGKRVLIRADLNVPVKDGKVTSDARITASMPTIEHCAKAGAKVMVMSHRGRPEEGKVDEENSMAPIAADMSAKLGKEVRLIKDYLDGGFDVAEGEVVLLENVRFNAGEKKDDETLSKKYAALCDVFVMDAFGTAHRAQASTHGAGKFAPVACAGLLLSEELDSLAKALANPARPMVAIVGGSKVSTKLTVLEALSEKVDQLVVGGGIANTFL
;
A
#
# COMPACT_ATOMS: atom_id res chain seq x y z
N MET A 1 -3.46 -15.79 -10.10
CA MET A 1 -3.66 -14.52 -10.82
C MET A 1 -2.36 -14.17 -11.52
N ALA A 2 -2.40 -13.65 -12.74
CA ALA A 2 -1.19 -13.24 -13.44
C ALA A 2 -0.95 -11.74 -13.18
N PHE A 3 0.01 -11.45 -12.31
CA PHE A 3 0.60 -10.11 -12.14
C PHE A 3 2.12 -10.30 -12.07
N ILE A 4 2.87 -9.26 -12.46
CA ILE A 4 4.33 -9.28 -12.36
C ILE A 4 4.69 -9.20 -10.89
N LYS A 5 5.52 -10.12 -10.38
CA LYS A 5 6.08 -10.04 -9.04
C LYS A 5 7.34 -9.19 -9.07
N LEU A 6 7.54 -8.37 -8.04
CA LEU A 6 8.76 -7.56 -7.89
C LEU A 6 10.04 -8.42 -8.00
N THR A 7 10.01 -9.63 -7.47
CA THR A 7 11.14 -10.58 -7.47
C THR A 7 11.54 -11.08 -8.85
N ASP A 8 10.71 -10.86 -9.88
CA ASP A 8 10.96 -11.30 -11.24
C ASP A 8 11.65 -10.20 -12.08
N LEU A 9 11.90 -9.02 -11.49
CA LEU A 9 12.44 -7.85 -12.17
C LEU A 9 13.91 -7.59 -11.81
N ASP A 10 14.68 -7.13 -12.80
CA ASP A 10 15.97 -6.49 -12.55
C ASP A 10 15.76 -5.05 -12.11
N LEU A 11 16.30 -4.68 -10.94
CA LEU A 11 16.07 -3.39 -10.29
C LEU A 11 17.33 -2.51 -10.24
N ALA A 12 18.50 -3.04 -10.62
CA ALA A 12 19.76 -2.32 -10.48
C ALA A 12 19.77 -1.02 -11.29
N GLY A 13 20.09 0.10 -10.62
CA GLY A 13 20.13 1.44 -11.22
C GLY A 13 18.77 2.05 -11.59
N LYS A 14 17.67 1.29 -11.48
CA LYS A 14 16.32 1.75 -11.86
C LYS A 14 15.70 2.63 -10.78
N ARG A 15 14.89 3.59 -11.21
CA ARG A 15 14.02 4.40 -10.34
C ARG A 15 12.78 3.59 -9.99
N VAL A 16 12.62 3.23 -8.72
CA VAL A 16 11.53 2.38 -8.24
C VAL A 16 10.61 3.20 -7.34
N LEU A 17 9.35 3.38 -7.75
CA LEU A 17 8.33 4.06 -6.96
C LEU A 17 7.42 3.04 -6.28
N ILE A 18 7.47 2.98 -4.96
CA ILE A 18 6.74 2.01 -4.13
C ILE A 18 5.55 2.70 -3.46
N ARG A 19 4.33 2.21 -3.74
CA ARG A 19 3.14 2.59 -2.99
C ARG A 19 2.96 1.65 -1.79
N ALA A 20 3.39 2.09 -0.61
CA ALA A 20 3.28 1.35 0.65
C ALA A 20 2.09 1.85 1.50
N ASP A 21 1.52 1.02 2.38
CA ASP A 21 0.57 1.49 3.40
C ASP A 21 1.33 1.90 4.66
N LEU A 22 1.65 3.19 4.78
CA LEU A 22 2.34 3.76 5.93
C LEU A 22 1.40 4.63 6.80
N ASN A 23 0.07 4.42 6.67
CA ASN A 23 -0.90 5.16 7.47
C ASN A 23 -0.94 4.60 8.91
N VAL A 24 -0.04 5.12 9.75
CA VAL A 24 0.15 4.75 11.16
C VAL A 24 -0.34 5.84 12.12
N PRO A 25 -0.72 5.47 13.36
CA PRO A 25 -1.03 6.45 14.38
C PRO A 25 0.23 7.21 14.80
N VAL A 26 0.11 8.53 14.89
CA VAL A 26 1.16 9.44 15.35
C VAL A 26 0.60 10.29 16.48
N LYS A 27 1.39 10.48 17.52
CA LYS A 27 1.08 11.35 18.65
C LYS A 27 2.32 12.17 19.00
N ASP A 28 2.17 13.48 19.17
CA ASP A 28 3.27 14.40 19.50
C ASP A 28 4.48 14.27 18.55
N GLY A 29 4.19 14.11 17.25
CA GLY A 29 5.21 13.95 16.20
C GLY A 29 5.92 12.59 16.17
N LYS A 30 5.47 11.60 16.97
CA LYS A 30 6.08 10.25 17.03
C LYS A 30 5.09 9.16 16.64
N VAL A 31 5.57 8.17 15.89
CA VAL A 31 4.81 6.96 15.58
C VAL A 31 4.56 6.18 16.87
N THR A 32 3.30 5.83 17.15
CA THR A 32 2.92 5.05 18.34
C THR A 32 2.71 3.57 18.06
N SER A 33 2.51 3.21 16.80
CA SER A 33 2.49 1.82 16.32
C SER A 33 3.02 1.78 14.90
N ASP A 34 4.11 1.04 14.70
CA ASP A 34 4.88 0.97 13.46
C ASP A 34 4.59 -0.29 12.64
N ALA A 35 3.58 -1.09 13.01
CA ALA A 35 3.33 -2.41 12.42
C ALA A 35 3.24 -2.38 10.89
N ARG A 36 2.61 -1.33 10.34
CA ARG A 36 2.47 -1.13 8.89
C ARG A 36 3.76 -0.70 8.20
N ILE A 37 4.58 0.12 8.87
CA ILE A 37 5.92 0.49 8.38
C ILE A 37 6.78 -0.77 8.33
N THR A 38 6.84 -1.50 9.45
CA THR A 38 7.57 -2.78 9.55
C THR A 38 7.15 -3.78 8.48
N ALA A 39 5.84 -3.91 8.21
CA ALA A 39 5.34 -4.81 7.17
C ALA A 39 5.77 -4.42 5.74
N SER A 40 6.02 -3.13 5.48
CA SER A 40 6.46 -2.64 4.17
C SER A 40 8.00 -2.69 3.99
N MET A 41 8.76 -2.78 5.08
CA MET A 41 10.23 -2.76 5.05
C MET A 41 10.86 -3.86 4.18
N PRO A 42 10.37 -5.12 4.16
CA PRO A 42 10.95 -6.16 3.31
C PRO A 42 11.00 -5.77 1.83
N THR A 43 9.92 -5.19 1.29
CA THR A 43 9.87 -4.71 -0.10
C THR A 43 10.86 -3.57 -0.34
N ILE A 44 10.92 -2.60 0.58
CA ILE A 44 11.81 -1.43 0.47
C ILE A 44 13.28 -1.87 0.49
N GLU A 45 13.64 -2.71 1.46
CA GLU A 45 15.00 -3.24 1.59
C GLU A 45 15.40 -4.10 0.39
N HIS A 46 14.48 -4.90 -0.15
CA HIS A 46 14.73 -5.71 -1.34
C HIS A 46 15.14 -4.82 -2.51
N CYS A 47 14.38 -3.77 -2.81
CA CYS A 47 14.71 -2.82 -3.88
C CYS A 47 16.05 -2.11 -3.62
N ALA A 48 16.27 -1.62 -2.41
CA ALA A 48 17.51 -0.91 -2.07
C ALA A 48 18.75 -1.81 -2.15
N LYS A 49 18.66 -3.05 -1.65
CA LYS A 49 19.74 -4.06 -1.73
C LYS A 49 20.03 -4.48 -3.17
N ALA A 50 19.02 -4.45 -4.05
CA ALA A 50 19.19 -4.70 -5.48
C ALA A 50 19.82 -3.51 -6.25
N GLY A 51 20.17 -2.41 -5.57
CA GLY A 51 20.79 -1.23 -6.19
C GLY A 51 19.80 -0.28 -6.86
N ALA A 52 18.51 -0.38 -6.54
CA ALA A 52 17.51 0.54 -7.05
C ALA A 52 17.60 1.92 -6.38
N LYS A 53 17.08 2.93 -7.07
CA LYS A 53 16.85 4.29 -6.55
C LYS A 53 15.42 4.34 -6.02
N VAL A 54 15.25 4.17 -4.71
CA VAL A 54 13.93 3.86 -4.12
C VAL A 54 13.21 5.12 -3.67
N MET A 55 12.01 5.33 -4.19
CA MET A 55 11.07 6.34 -3.73
C MET A 55 9.86 5.63 -3.13
N VAL A 56 9.56 5.91 -1.86
CA VAL A 56 8.38 5.38 -1.19
C VAL A 56 7.32 6.46 -1.13
N MET A 57 6.08 6.12 -1.45
CA MET A 57 4.94 7.01 -1.27
C MET A 57 3.82 6.33 -0.49
N SER A 58 3.13 7.12 0.32
CA SER A 58 1.99 6.67 1.09
C SER A 58 1.03 7.84 1.34
N HIS A 59 -0.15 7.47 1.81
CA HIS A 59 -1.06 8.41 2.45
C HIS A 59 -0.91 8.35 3.97
N ARG A 60 -1.32 9.43 4.62
CA ARG A 60 -1.58 9.47 6.06
C ARG A 60 -2.84 10.30 6.35
N GLY A 61 -3.68 9.79 7.23
CA GLY A 61 -4.92 10.45 7.65
C GLY A 61 -5.84 10.81 6.48
N ARG A 62 -6.58 11.91 6.62
CA ARG A 62 -7.57 12.38 5.64
C ARG A 62 -7.46 13.90 5.41
N PRO A 63 -6.30 14.41 4.98
CA PRO A 63 -6.15 15.82 4.70
C PRO A 63 -7.03 16.26 3.52
N GLU A 64 -7.19 17.58 3.41
CA GLU A 64 -7.78 18.23 2.25
C GLU A 64 -6.76 18.25 1.09
N GLU A 65 -7.20 17.88 -0.10
CA GLU A 65 -6.34 17.91 -1.29
C GLU A 65 -5.97 19.35 -1.66
N GLY A 66 -4.76 19.55 -2.19
CA GLY A 66 -4.23 20.86 -2.56
C GLY A 66 -3.73 21.70 -1.39
N LYS A 67 -3.79 21.19 -0.15
CA LYS A 67 -3.32 21.88 1.05
C LYS A 67 -2.27 21.05 1.77
N VAL A 68 -1.19 21.72 2.17
CA VAL A 68 -0.19 21.14 3.06
C VAL A 68 -0.75 21.15 4.47
N ASP A 69 -0.57 20.03 5.18
CA ASP A 69 -1.03 19.83 6.54
C ASP A 69 0.09 19.19 7.37
N GLU A 70 0.67 19.95 8.29
CA GLU A 70 1.76 19.46 9.15
C GLU A 70 1.31 18.30 10.04
N GLU A 71 0.05 18.30 10.49
CA GLU A 71 -0.48 17.21 11.31
C GLU A 71 -0.48 15.91 10.54
N ASN A 72 -0.72 15.94 9.21
CA ASN A 72 -0.76 14.76 8.33
C ASN A 72 0.52 14.53 7.51
N SER A 73 1.62 15.23 7.82
CA SER A 73 2.91 15.05 7.13
C SER A 73 3.51 13.65 7.34
N MET A 74 4.33 13.20 6.39
CA MET A 74 5.08 11.94 6.44
C MET A 74 6.38 12.04 7.26
N ALA A 75 6.74 13.20 7.79
CA ALA A 75 8.00 13.39 8.54
C ALA A 75 8.21 12.41 9.71
N PRO A 76 7.21 12.09 10.56
CA PRO A 76 7.37 11.09 11.62
C PRO A 76 7.69 9.69 11.10
N ILE A 77 7.17 9.37 9.92
CA ILE A 77 7.36 8.07 9.26
C ILE A 77 8.76 8.00 8.64
N ALA A 78 9.24 9.08 8.04
CA ALA A 78 10.62 9.17 7.55
C ALA A 78 11.63 8.93 8.69
N ALA A 79 11.38 9.51 9.87
CA ALA A 79 12.21 9.28 11.05
C ALA A 79 12.21 7.82 11.52
N ASP A 80 11.03 7.18 11.56
CA ASP A 80 10.89 5.75 11.92
C ASP A 80 11.59 4.83 10.90
N MET A 81 11.38 5.06 9.60
CA MET A 81 12.07 4.34 8.53
C MET A 81 13.59 4.51 8.61
N SER A 82 14.06 5.72 8.93
CA SER A 82 15.50 5.99 9.10
C SER A 82 16.10 5.15 10.23
N ALA A 83 15.40 5.06 11.36
CA ALA A 83 15.83 4.23 12.49
C ALA A 83 15.88 2.75 12.13
N LYS A 84 14.91 2.24 11.35
CA LYS A 84 14.87 0.84 10.90
C LYS A 84 15.96 0.50 9.89
N LEU A 85 16.27 1.42 8.96
CA LEU A 85 17.30 1.22 7.94
C LEU A 85 18.72 1.49 8.43
N GLY A 86 18.87 2.15 9.59
CA GLY A 86 20.18 2.62 10.08
C GLY A 86 20.83 3.66 9.15
N LYS A 87 20.02 4.33 8.32
CA LYS A 87 20.43 5.33 7.32
C LYS A 87 19.36 6.41 7.25
N GLU A 88 19.75 7.63 6.90
CA GLU A 88 18.81 8.72 6.72
C GLU A 88 17.85 8.44 5.56
N VAL A 89 16.53 8.57 5.81
CA VAL A 89 15.47 8.56 4.81
C VAL A 89 14.96 9.99 4.68
N ARG A 90 15.37 10.66 3.60
CA ARG A 90 14.96 12.05 3.35
C ARG A 90 13.48 12.12 3.01
N LEU A 91 12.78 13.08 3.61
CA LEU A 91 11.43 13.45 3.21
C LEU A 91 11.49 14.46 2.06
N ILE A 92 11.00 14.08 0.89
CA ILE A 92 10.90 14.97 -0.27
C ILE A 92 9.50 15.57 -0.30
N LYS A 93 9.41 16.90 -0.15
CA LYS A 93 8.12 17.62 -0.10
C LYS A 93 7.62 18.00 -1.49
N ASP A 94 8.50 18.54 -2.33
CA ASP A 94 8.18 18.97 -3.69
C ASP A 94 8.75 17.96 -4.70
N TYR A 95 8.09 16.80 -4.80
CA TYR A 95 8.55 15.69 -5.65
C TYR A 95 7.88 15.65 -7.03
N LEU A 96 6.77 16.38 -7.23
CA LEU A 96 6.08 16.40 -8.52
C LEU A 96 6.73 17.37 -9.51
N ASP A 97 7.23 18.51 -9.02
CA ASP A 97 7.73 19.59 -9.86
C ASP A 97 9.11 20.12 -9.41
N GLY A 98 9.50 19.92 -8.14
CA GLY A 98 10.73 20.47 -7.57
C GLY A 98 12.05 19.82 -8.00
N GLY A 99 12.01 18.62 -8.57
CA GLY A 99 13.20 17.86 -8.99
C GLY A 99 14.05 17.40 -7.80
N PHE A 100 14.43 16.13 -7.78
CA PHE A 100 15.29 15.57 -6.74
C PHE A 100 16.05 14.38 -7.29
N ASP A 101 17.24 14.15 -6.73
CA ASP A 101 18.05 12.98 -7.04
C ASP A 101 17.93 11.92 -5.94
N VAL A 102 18.08 10.66 -6.36
CA VAL A 102 18.15 9.49 -5.50
C VAL A 102 19.33 8.64 -5.97
N ALA A 103 20.28 8.38 -5.08
CA ALA A 103 21.44 7.54 -5.36
C ALA A 103 21.05 6.05 -5.41
N GLU A 104 21.90 5.23 -6.02
CA GLU A 104 21.68 3.79 -6.05
C GLU A 104 21.73 3.20 -4.63
N GLY A 105 20.72 2.40 -4.30
CA GLY A 105 20.52 1.86 -2.95
C GLY A 105 20.04 2.89 -1.91
N GLU A 106 19.78 4.13 -2.31
CA GLU A 106 19.16 5.14 -1.45
C GLU A 106 17.63 4.94 -1.38
N VAL A 107 17.07 5.22 -0.21
CA VAL A 107 15.62 5.24 0.04
C VAL A 107 15.21 6.66 0.43
N VAL A 108 14.26 7.23 -0.31
CA VAL A 108 13.60 8.49 0.04
C VAL A 108 12.10 8.27 0.26
N LEU A 109 11.50 9.10 1.11
CA LEU A 109 10.06 9.12 1.35
C LEU A 109 9.45 10.38 0.73
N LEU A 110 8.42 10.21 -0.08
CA LEU A 110 7.65 11.32 -0.65
C LEU A 110 6.61 11.80 0.37
N GLU A 111 6.36 13.09 0.40
CA GLU A 111 5.31 13.68 1.23
C GLU A 111 3.92 13.17 0.84
N ASN A 112 2.99 13.24 1.78
CA ASN A 112 1.67 12.59 1.75
C ASN A 112 0.95 12.79 0.41
N VAL A 113 0.69 11.69 -0.29
CA VAL A 113 0.05 11.70 -1.62
C VAL A 113 -1.32 12.36 -1.62
N ARG A 114 -2.01 12.38 -0.46
CA ARG A 114 -3.33 13.02 -0.32
C ARG A 114 -3.28 14.54 -0.22
N PHE A 115 -2.10 15.15 -0.18
CA PHE A 115 -1.95 16.59 -0.38
C PHE A 115 -2.09 16.98 -1.86
N ASN A 116 -1.91 16.04 -2.78
CA ASN A 116 -1.99 16.34 -4.21
C ASN A 116 -3.44 16.41 -4.69
N ALA A 117 -3.78 17.51 -5.37
CA ALA A 117 -5.08 17.68 -6.01
C ALA A 117 -5.27 16.61 -7.09
N GLY A 118 -6.39 15.87 -7.02
CA GLY A 118 -6.72 14.82 -7.98
C GLY A 118 -6.40 13.40 -7.49
N GLU A 119 -5.75 13.23 -6.33
CA GLU A 119 -5.39 11.92 -5.79
C GLU A 119 -6.61 11.00 -5.64
N LYS A 120 -7.68 11.45 -4.96
CA LYS A 120 -8.90 10.63 -4.75
C LYS A 120 -9.69 10.39 -6.02
N LYS A 121 -9.54 11.24 -7.03
CA LYS A 121 -10.28 11.16 -8.30
C LYS A 121 -9.55 10.34 -9.37
N ASP A 122 -8.38 9.79 -9.04
CA ASP A 122 -7.53 9.08 -10.00
C ASP A 122 -7.21 9.97 -11.23
N ASP A 123 -6.89 11.24 -10.96
CA ASP A 123 -6.65 12.22 -12.01
C ASP A 123 -5.51 11.77 -12.92
N GLU A 124 -5.75 11.78 -14.23
CA GLU A 124 -4.80 11.29 -15.23
C GLU A 124 -3.52 12.13 -15.27
N THR A 125 -3.62 13.45 -15.08
CA THR A 125 -2.47 14.35 -15.10
C THR A 125 -1.55 14.06 -13.93
N LEU A 126 -2.11 13.94 -12.73
CA LEU A 126 -1.36 13.56 -11.53
C LEU A 126 -0.76 12.15 -11.67
N SER A 127 -1.52 11.21 -12.21
CA SER A 127 -1.07 9.83 -12.43
C SER A 127 0.15 9.74 -13.35
N LYS A 128 0.16 10.52 -14.44
CA LYS A 128 1.30 10.62 -15.35
C LYS A 128 2.51 11.27 -14.67
N LYS A 129 2.30 12.27 -13.80
CA LYS A 129 3.41 12.85 -13.01
C LYS A 129 4.04 11.80 -12.10
N TYR A 130 3.26 11.00 -11.37
CA TYR A 130 3.81 9.90 -10.56
C TYR A 130 4.58 8.90 -11.42
N ALA A 131 4.01 8.46 -12.55
CA ALA A 131 4.64 7.51 -13.44
C ALA A 131 6.00 8.02 -13.98
N ALA A 132 6.11 9.32 -14.28
CA ALA A 132 7.34 9.93 -14.78
C ALA A 132 8.51 9.88 -13.77
N LEU A 133 8.23 9.72 -12.48
CA LEU A 133 9.25 9.60 -11.43
C LEU A 133 10.01 8.27 -11.49
N CYS A 134 9.45 7.24 -12.13
CA CYS A 134 9.94 5.88 -12.03
C CYS A 134 10.08 5.16 -13.36
N ASP A 135 10.92 4.13 -13.35
CA ASP A 135 11.01 3.14 -14.41
C ASP A 135 10.15 1.90 -14.03
N VAL A 136 9.97 1.66 -12.73
CA VAL A 136 9.14 0.59 -12.16
C VAL A 136 8.24 1.14 -11.05
N PHE A 137 6.94 0.92 -11.18
CA PHE A 137 5.95 1.14 -10.13
C PHE A 137 5.66 -0.15 -9.37
N VAL A 138 5.71 -0.09 -8.05
CA VAL A 138 5.47 -1.23 -7.16
C VAL A 138 4.25 -0.91 -6.29
N MET A 139 3.16 -1.66 -6.46
CA MET A 139 2.03 -1.58 -5.55
C MET A 139 2.23 -2.56 -4.38
N ASP A 140 2.35 -2.05 -3.17
CA ASP A 140 2.57 -2.86 -1.97
C ASP A 140 1.59 -2.53 -0.82
N ALA A 141 0.50 -1.83 -1.15
CA ALA A 141 -0.49 -1.32 -0.19
C ALA A 141 -1.86 -2.01 -0.36
N PHE A 142 -1.96 -3.31 -0.04
CA PHE A 142 -3.19 -4.10 -0.18
C PHE A 142 -4.42 -3.43 0.45
N GLY A 143 -4.25 -2.85 1.66
CA GLY A 143 -5.32 -2.13 2.37
C GLY A 143 -5.94 -0.95 1.59
N THR A 144 -5.26 -0.46 0.55
CA THR A 144 -5.75 0.60 -0.35
C THR A 144 -6.03 0.14 -1.78
N ALA A 145 -5.76 -1.12 -2.12
CA ALA A 145 -5.92 -1.66 -3.47
C ALA A 145 -7.38 -1.66 -3.97
N HIS A 146 -8.35 -1.63 -3.06
CA HIS A 146 -9.78 -1.55 -3.37
C HIS A 146 -10.24 -0.16 -3.88
N ARG A 147 -9.33 0.82 -3.96
CA ARG A 147 -9.64 2.19 -4.41
C ARG A 147 -8.79 2.55 -5.63
N ALA A 148 -9.43 2.98 -6.70
CA ALA A 148 -8.74 3.66 -7.80
C ALA A 148 -8.41 5.08 -7.35
N GLN A 149 -7.13 5.34 -7.14
CA GLN A 149 -6.55 6.65 -6.79
C GLN A 149 -5.29 6.83 -7.63
N ALA A 150 -4.86 8.08 -7.83
CA ALA A 150 -3.74 8.35 -8.72
C ALA A 150 -2.46 7.62 -8.26
N SER A 151 -2.21 7.49 -6.95
CA SER A 151 -1.05 6.74 -6.43
C SER A 151 -1.24 5.22 -6.33
N THR A 152 -2.47 4.69 -6.37
CA THR A 152 -2.76 3.25 -6.20
C THR A 152 -3.10 2.54 -7.50
N HIS A 153 -3.59 3.28 -8.50
CA HIS A 153 -4.07 2.75 -9.78
C HIS A 153 -3.46 3.52 -10.95
N GLY A 154 -3.70 4.83 -11.04
CA GLY A 154 -3.29 5.63 -12.19
C GLY A 154 -1.79 5.61 -12.45
N ALA A 155 -0.95 5.74 -11.41
CA ALA A 155 0.50 5.67 -11.53
C ALA A 155 0.96 4.36 -12.19
N GLY A 156 0.41 3.22 -11.75
CA GLY A 156 0.71 1.91 -12.34
C GLY A 156 0.21 1.73 -13.77
N LYS A 157 -0.84 2.45 -14.17
CA LYS A 157 -1.36 2.44 -15.55
C LYS A 157 -0.40 3.13 -16.53
N PHE A 158 0.29 4.18 -16.08
CA PHE A 158 1.16 4.99 -16.94
C PHE A 158 2.65 4.70 -16.75
N ALA A 159 3.05 3.98 -15.71
CA ALA A 159 4.44 3.57 -15.50
C ALA A 159 4.90 2.58 -16.59
N PRO A 160 6.18 2.61 -16.99
CA PRO A 160 6.70 1.66 -17.99
C PRO A 160 6.54 0.19 -17.57
N VAL A 161 6.73 -0.09 -16.28
CA VAL A 161 6.51 -1.40 -15.66
C VAL A 161 5.73 -1.20 -14.37
N ALA A 162 4.72 -2.05 -14.13
CA ALA A 162 3.97 -2.10 -12.88
C ALA A 162 3.96 -3.53 -12.33
N CYS A 163 4.30 -3.70 -11.06
CA CYS A 163 4.36 -4.99 -10.38
C CYS A 163 3.76 -4.94 -8.97
N ALA A 164 3.48 -6.12 -8.40
CA ALA A 164 3.13 -6.26 -7.00
C ALA A 164 4.40 -6.35 -6.14
N GLY A 165 4.42 -5.63 -5.02
CA GLY A 165 5.45 -5.79 -3.99
C GLY A 165 5.30 -7.10 -3.21
N LEU A 166 6.18 -7.34 -2.23
CA LEU A 166 6.20 -8.60 -1.49
C LEU A 166 4.93 -8.77 -0.65
N LEU A 167 4.51 -7.73 0.08
CA LEU A 167 3.32 -7.77 0.93
C LEU A 167 2.07 -7.99 0.08
N LEU A 168 1.90 -7.23 -1.01
CA LEU A 168 0.74 -7.40 -1.87
C LEU A 168 0.71 -8.81 -2.50
N SER A 169 1.86 -9.31 -2.93
CA SER A 169 1.95 -10.66 -3.52
C SER A 169 1.56 -11.74 -2.50
N GLU A 170 2.05 -11.65 -1.27
CA GLU A 170 1.73 -12.59 -0.19
C GLU A 170 0.25 -12.56 0.21
N GLU A 171 -0.35 -11.37 0.29
CA GLU A 171 -1.79 -11.21 0.57
C GLU A 171 -2.66 -11.85 -0.53
N LEU A 172 -2.30 -11.60 -1.80
CA LEU A 172 -3.02 -12.17 -2.94
C LEU A 172 -2.85 -13.70 -3.03
N ASP A 173 -1.65 -14.21 -2.78
CA ASP A 173 -1.37 -15.65 -2.76
C ASP A 173 -2.12 -16.34 -1.60
N SER A 174 -2.18 -15.71 -0.43
CA SER A 174 -2.93 -16.19 0.74
C SER A 174 -4.44 -16.21 0.50
N LEU A 175 -4.99 -15.14 -0.07
CA LEU A 175 -6.41 -15.06 -0.44
C LEU A 175 -6.78 -16.07 -1.52
N ALA A 176 -5.93 -16.25 -2.54
CA ALA A 176 -6.15 -17.23 -3.58
C ALA A 176 -6.14 -18.66 -3.01
N LYS A 177 -5.19 -18.98 -2.12
CA LYS A 177 -5.14 -20.27 -1.42
C LYS A 177 -6.39 -20.51 -0.57
N ALA A 178 -6.88 -19.49 0.13
CA ALA A 178 -8.04 -19.62 1.00
C ALA A 178 -9.38 -19.66 0.25
N LEU A 179 -9.53 -18.94 -0.87
CA LEU A 179 -10.83 -18.73 -1.52
C LEU A 179 -10.98 -19.39 -2.90
N ALA A 180 -9.89 -19.60 -3.63
CA ALA A 180 -9.94 -20.20 -4.97
C ALA A 180 -9.68 -21.71 -4.91
N ASN A 181 -8.67 -22.13 -4.13
CA ASN A 181 -8.28 -23.55 -3.99
C ASN A 181 -8.14 -23.97 -2.51
N PRO A 182 -9.22 -23.88 -1.69
CA PRO A 182 -9.13 -24.22 -0.28
C PRO A 182 -8.86 -25.71 -0.06
N ALA A 183 -8.02 -26.03 0.93
CA ALA A 183 -8.01 -27.36 1.51
C ALA A 183 -9.35 -27.61 2.21
N ARG A 184 -9.93 -28.80 2.01
CA ARG A 184 -11.24 -29.15 2.58
C ARG A 184 -11.10 -30.10 3.78
N PRO A 185 -11.96 -29.97 4.81
CA PRO A 185 -13.10 -29.04 4.89
C PRO A 185 -12.68 -27.59 5.14
N MET A 186 -13.29 -26.65 4.42
CA MET A 186 -13.12 -25.20 4.57
C MET A 186 -14.19 -24.65 5.50
N VAL A 187 -13.75 -23.99 6.57
CA VAL A 187 -14.64 -23.32 7.54
C VAL A 187 -14.43 -21.81 7.47
N ALA A 188 -15.51 -21.05 7.28
CA ALA A 188 -15.52 -19.60 7.44
C ALA A 188 -16.17 -19.20 8.76
N ILE A 189 -15.56 -18.25 9.47
CA ILE A 189 -16.10 -17.65 10.69
C ILE A 189 -16.40 -16.18 10.40
N VAL A 190 -17.68 -15.80 10.43
CA VAL A 190 -18.14 -14.43 10.12
C VAL A 190 -18.82 -13.82 11.34
N GLY A 191 -18.11 -12.91 12.00
CA GLY A 191 -18.61 -12.12 13.12
C GLY A 191 -19.00 -10.70 12.71
N GLY A 192 -19.96 -10.12 13.43
CA GLY A 192 -20.35 -8.71 13.25
C GLY A 192 -21.55 -8.30 14.10
N SER A 193 -21.80 -6.99 14.17
CA SER A 193 -22.93 -6.42 14.91
C SER A 193 -24.24 -6.40 14.10
N LYS A 194 -24.17 -6.43 12.76
CA LYS A 194 -25.33 -6.37 11.85
C LYS A 194 -25.10 -7.26 10.63
N VAL A 195 -26.13 -8.01 10.20
CA VAL A 195 -26.07 -8.82 8.98
C VAL A 195 -25.90 -7.94 7.73
N SER A 196 -26.59 -6.80 7.68
CA SER A 196 -26.60 -5.92 6.51
C SER A 196 -25.23 -5.38 6.11
N THR A 197 -24.28 -5.26 7.04
CA THR A 197 -22.91 -4.80 6.74
C THR A 197 -22.00 -5.91 6.20
N LYS A 198 -22.47 -7.16 6.23
CA LYS A 198 -21.70 -8.36 5.85
C LYS A 198 -22.45 -9.27 4.87
N LEU A 199 -23.62 -8.85 4.37
CA LEU A 199 -24.47 -9.67 3.51
C LEU A 199 -23.71 -10.21 2.29
N THR A 200 -23.04 -9.35 1.53
CA THR A 200 -22.25 -9.76 0.36
C THR A 200 -21.10 -10.71 0.70
N VAL A 201 -20.53 -10.61 1.90
CA VAL A 201 -19.48 -11.53 2.37
C VAL A 201 -20.09 -12.90 2.70
N LEU A 202 -21.25 -12.92 3.35
CA LEU A 202 -21.97 -14.16 3.65
C LEU A 202 -22.41 -14.87 2.37
N GLU A 203 -22.96 -14.13 1.40
CA GLU A 203 -23.34 -14.64 0.07
C GLU A 203 -22.14 -15.22 -0.68
N ALA A 204 -21.02 -14.49 -0.74
CA ALA A 204 -19.83 -14.98 -1.45
C ALA A 204 -19.17 -16.20 -0.78
N LEU A 205 -19.27 -16.33 0.54
CA LEU A 205 -18.69 -17.45 1.29
C LEU A 205 -19.60 -18.68 1.32
N SER A 206 -20.92 -18.51 1.35
CA SER A 206 -21.87 -19.63 1.40
C SER A 206 -21.76 -20.56 0.20
N GLU A 207 -21.33 -20.04 -0.95
CA GLU A 207 -21.09 -20.82 -2.18
C GLU A 207 -19.76 -21.60 -2.16
N LYS A 208 -18.85 -21.30 -1.22
CA LYS A 208 -17.45 -21.78 -1.25
C LYS A 208 -17.08 -22.71 -0.10
N VAL A 209 -17.60 -22.44 1.09
CA VAL A 209 -17.20 -23.12 2.32
C VAL A 209 -18.00 -24.39 2.60
N ASP A 210 -17.41 -25.34 3.32
CA ASP A 210 -18.11 -26.53 3.82
C ASP A 210 -18.89 -26.22 5.10
N GLN A 211 -18.43 -25.24 5.89
CA GLN A 211 -19.11 -24.76 7.09
C GLN A 211 -19.01 -23.24 7.22
N LEU A 212 -20.13 -22.61 7.56
CA LEU A 212 -20.21 -21.18 7.84
C LEU A 212 -20.66 -20.95 9.28
N VAL A 213 -19.74 -20.51 10.12
CA VAL A 213 -20.00 -20.19 11.52
C VAL A 213 -20.25 -18.69 11.64
N VAL A 214 -21.44 -18.31 12.10
CA VAL A 214 -21.78 -16.90 12.35
C VAL A 214 -21.66 -16.56 13.84
N GLY A 215 -21.25 -15.33 14.15
CA GLY A 215 -21.08 -14.86 15.53
C GLY A 215 -21.54 -13.42 15.77
N GLY A 216 -21.88 -13.11 17.02
CA GLY A 216 -22.30 -11.77 17.44
C GLY A 216 -23.73 -11.41 17.02
N GLY A 217 -23.98 -10.13 16.74
CA GLY A 217 -25.30 -9.65 16.31
C GLY A 217 -25.80 -10.26 14.99
N ILE A 218 -24.87 -10.75 14.16
CA ILE A 218 -25.21 -11.58 12.99
C ILE A 218 -25.89 -12.87 13.46
N ALA A 219 -25.27 -13.63 14.37
CA ALA A 219 -25.84 -14.88 14.88
C ALA A 219 -27.22 -14.67 15.52
N ASN A 220 -27.41 -13.58 16.26
CA ASN A 220 -28.71 -13.23 16.85
C ASN A 220 -29.83 -13.01 15.82
N THR A 221 -29.50 -12.70 14.57
CA THR A 221 -30.49 -12.56 13.49
C THR A 221 -30.85 -13.91 12.87
N PHE A 222 -30.00 -14.93 13.02
CA PHE A 222 -30.23 -16.29 12.51
C PHE A 222 -30.93 -17.21 13.53
N LEU A 223 -30.87 -16.87 14.83
CA LEU A 223 -31.59 -17.54 15.92
C LEU A 223 -33.05 -17.09 15.97
#